data_AF-A0A4U6X574-F1
#
_entry.id   AF-A0A4U6X574-F1
#
_cell.length_a   1.000
_cell.length_b   1.000
_cell.length_c   1.000
_cell.angle_alpha   90.00
_cell.angle_beta   90.00
_cell.angle_gamma   90.00
#
_symmetry.space_group_name_H-M   'P 1'
#
loop_
_entity.id
_entity.type
_entity.pdbx_description
1 polymer ?
#
loop_
_entity_poly.entity_id
_entity_poly.type
_entity_poly.pdbx_seq_one_letter_code
_entity_poly.pdbx_strand_id
1 'polypeptide(L)'
;MTHINSANNGAPLKTEAVENQRPPPRATTSPLSNGSAPHTSTTASWSIVGKAPAASKTIDISSTKKAPARKYYLMNRDSQRIDEPLPRVDPAVDKRFHDRMSKEGKFCNNYHLNNACRNPECPFVHGEKLSPSELVVLKQKSRGILCSMGSDCVDINCFSGHHCRWLRDCTHSYCRFEGYHNIDNKPRVKVFDDGTMKIIDKL
;
A
#
# COMPACT_ATOMS: atom_id res chain seq x y z
N MET A 1 -33.08 41.73 -20.76
CA MET A 1 -32.47 42.47 -19.63
C MET A 1 -30.97 42.23 -19.64
N THR A 2 -30.25 43.25 -20.07
CA THR A 2 -28.81 43.50 -19.86
C THR A 2 -28.50 43.54 -18.37
N HIS A 3 -27.32 43.09 -17.94
CA HIS A 3 -26.31 43.91 -17.24
C HIS A 3 -25.01 43.13 -17.01
N ILE A 4 -23.93 43.76 -17.48
CA ILE A 4 -22.51 43.46 -17.29
C ILE A 4 -22.02 44.38 -16.17
N ASN A 5 -21.06 43.94 -15.34
CA ASN A 5 -20.05 44.71 -14.56
C ASN A 5 -19.26 43.66 -13.74
N SER A 6 -17.95 43.40 -13.82
CA SER A 6 -16.70 44.15 -14.05
C SER A 6 -16.18 44.99 -12.87
N ALA A 7 -14.87 44.85 -12.66
CA ALA A 7 -13.89 45.56 -11.81
C ALA A 7 -13.75 45.08 -10.33
N ASN A 8 -12.62 44.52 -9.85
CA ASN A 8 -11.17 44.85 -9.90
C ASN A 8 -10.73 45.67 -8.66
N ASN A 9 -9.52 45.36 -8.14
CA ASN A 9 -8.64 46.07 -7.17
C ASN A 9 -7.81 44.99 -6.44
N GLY A 10 -6.47 44.93 -6.39
CA GLY A 10 -5.40 45.90 -6.66
C GLY A 10 -4.29 45.62 -5.62
N ALA A 11 -3.10 45.22 -6.07
CA ALA A 11 -1.91 44.96 -5.24
C ALA A 11 -1.27 46.26 -4.68
N PRO A 12 -0.20 46.20 -3.86
CA PRO A 12 1.15 46.13 -4.44
C PRO A 12 2.23 45.35 -3.66
N LEU A 13 3.32 45.09 -4.37
CA LEU A 13 4.57 44.42 -4.00
C LEU A 13 5.41 45.16 -2.95
N LYS A 14 6.27 44.39 -2.24
CA LYS A 14 7.66 44.78 -2.01
C LYS A 14 8.61 43.59 -2.23
N THR A 15 9.47 43.77 -3.22
CA THR A 15 10.73 43.09 -3.47
C THR A 15 11.79 43.69 -2.53
N GLU A 16 12.71 42.89 -1.98
CA GLU A 16 14.17 43.15 -2.01
C GLU A 16 14.90 41.84 -1.64
N ALA A 17 15.88 41.50 -2.46
CA ALA A 17 16.83 40.41 -2.30
C ALA A 17 18.13 40.98 -1.75
N VAL A 18 18.77 40.30 -0.79
CA VAL A 18 20.22 40.34 -0.64
C VAL A 18 20.75 38.94 -0.32
N GLU A 19 21.69 38.58 -1.15
CA GLU A 19 22.53 37.39 -1.27
C GLU A 19 23.74 37.48 -0.31
N ASN A 20 24.16 36.39 0.32
CA ASN A 20 25.40 35.65 -0.01
C ASN A 20 25.96 34.75 1.13
N GLN A 21 26.34 33.55 0.70
CA GLN A 21 27.51 32.75 1.09
C GLN A 21 27.62 32.01 2.45
N ARG A 22 27.49 30.68 2.30
CA ARG A 22 28.15 29.61 3.07
C ARG A 22 29.55 29.34 2.49
N PRO A 23 30.52 28.92 3.32
CA PRO A 23 31.44 27.85 2.91
C PRO A 23 31.50 26.67 3.91
N PRO A 24 31.64 25.40 3.46
CA PRO A 24 32.10 24.25 4.28
C PRO A 24 33.55 23.85 3.89
N PRO A 25 34.08 22.70 4.33
CA PRO A 25 34.42 22.26 5.69
C PRO A 25 35.95 22.07 5.84
N ARG A 26 36.49 22.04 7.08
CA ARG A 26 37.90 21.67 7.32
C ARG A 26 38.02 20.18 7.67
N ALA A 27 38.58 19.40 6.75
CA ALA A 27 39.14 18.09 7.02
C ALA A 27 40.51 18.24 7.70
N THR A 28 40.86 17.32 8.59
CA THR A 28 42.26 17.13 9.04
C THR A 28 42.56 15.64 9.08
N THR A 29 43.73 15.35 8.54
CA THR A 29 44.33 14.06 8.18
C THR A 29 44.80 13.24 9.38
N SER A 30 44.94 11.93 9.15
CA SER A 30 45.47 10.87 10.02
C SER A 30 46.90 11.13 10.54
N PRO A 31 47.39 10.28 11.47
CA PRO A 31 48.34 9.28 11.01
C PRO A 31 48.11 7.85 11.51
N LEU A 32 48.64 6.95 10.68
CA LEU A 32 48.83 5.51 10.81
C LEU A 32 49.82 5.18 11.94
N SER A 33 49.64 4.04 12.61
CA SER A 33 50.75 3.31 13.24
C SER A 33 50.49 1.80 13.20
N ASN A 34 51.39 1.12 12.49
CA ASN A 34 51.58 -0.33 12.46
C ASN A 34 52.12 -0.86 13.80
N GLY A 35 51.83 -2.12 14.11
CA GLY A 35 52.51 -2.89 15.16
C GLY A 35 51.99 -4.32 15.26
N SER A 36 52.80 -5.28 14.83
CA SER A 36 52.52 -6.68 14.48
C SER A 36 52.19 -7.66 15.62
N ALA A 37 51.22 -8.57 15.36
CA ALA A 37 51.19 -10.06 15.48
C ALA A 37 51.62 -10.78 16.80
N PRO A 38 51.44 -12.12 16.95
CA PRO A 38 50.59 -13.12 16.25
C PRO A 38 49.67 -13.88 17.27
N HIS A 39 48.67 -14.70 16.91
CA HIS A 39 48.81 -16.12 16.56
C HIS A 39 47.43 -16.80 16.37
N THR A 40 47.45 -17.79 15.48
CA THR A 40 46.59 -19.00 15.41
C THR A 40 45.13 -18.86 14.99
N SER A 41 44.97 -18.84 13.67
CA SER A 41 43.92 -19.55 12.95
C SER A 41 43.80 -21.00 13.44
N THR A 42 42.59 -21.44 13.78
CA THR A 42 42.25 -22.87 13.73
C THR A 42 40.90 -23.03 13.06
N THR A 43 40.95 -23.21 11.75
CA THR A 43 39.89 -23.85 10.97
C THR A 43 39.86 -25.31 11.38
N ALA A 44 38.75 -25.79 11.95
CA ALA A 44 38.55 -27.22 12.18
C ALA A 44 37.13 -27.61 11.75
N SER A 45 37.03 -28.04 10.48
CA SER A 45 36.03 -29.02 10.06
C SER A 45 36.60 -30.43 10.35
N TRP A 46 35.90 -31.49 9.93
CA TRP A 46 36.23 -32.93 10.04
C TRP A 46 35.58 -33.68 11.22
N SER A 47 34.27 -33.96 11.02
CA SER A 47 33.63 -35.29 11.06
C SER A 47 33.90 -36.25 12.24
N ILE A 48 32.86 -36.49 13.06
CA ILE A 48 32.69 -37.77 13.78
C ILE A 48 31.54 -38.55 13.13
N VAL A 49 31.89 -39.74 12.65
CA VAL A 49 31.03 -40.74 12.02
C VAL A 49 30.17 -41.43 13.08
N GLY A 50 28.84 -41.27 13.00
CA GLY A 50 27.85 -42.09 13.71
C GLY A 50 27.04 -42.88 12.68
N LYS A 51 27.01 -44.21 12.81
CA LYS A 51 26.42 -45.15 11.85
C LYS A 51 25.05 -45.60 12.36
N ALA A 52 23.98 -45.21 11.66
CA ALA A 52 22.68 -45.90 11.63
C ALA A 52 21.92 -45.50 10.34
N PRO A 53 21.29 -46.43 9.61
CA PRO A 53 20.68 -46.14 8.32
C PRO A 53 19.25 -45.63 8.53
N ALA A 54 19.09 -44.31 8.58
CA ALA A 54 17.79 -43.68 8.38
C ALA A 54 17.79 -43.07 6.99
N ALA A 55 16.94 -43.61 6.12
CA ALA A 55 16.75 -43.16 4.75
C ALA A 55 16.75 -41.64 4.65
N SER A 56 17.76 -41.10 3.96
CA SER A 56 17.86 -39.68 3.67
C SER A 56 16.65 -39.31 2.81
N LYS A 57 15.62 -38.75 3.43
CA LYS A 57 14.58 -38.02 2.69
C LYS A 57 15.25 -36.76 2.17
N THR A 58 15.72 -36.82 0.93
CA THR A 58 16.10 -35.65 0.15
C THR A 58 14.92 -34.68 0.20
N ILE A 59 15.08 -33.60 0.96
CA ILE A 59 14.14 -32.48 0.90
C ILE A 59 14.47 -31.78 -0.41
N ASP A 60 13.67 -32.07 -1.43
CA ASP A 60 13.70 -31.32 -2.67
C ASP A 60 13.23 -29.89 -2.38
N ILE A 61 14.19 -28.98 -2.18
CA ILE A 61 13.97 -27.53 -2.12
C ILE A 61 13.97 -26.99 -3.56
N SER A 62 13.27 -27.67 -4.48
CA SER A 62 12.79 -27.03 -5.69
C SER A 62 11.75 -26.02 -5.24
N SER A 63 12.19 -24.78 -5.05
CA SER A 63 11.35 -23.60 -4.98
C SER A 63 10.51 -23.57 -6.25
N THR A 64 9.37 -24.25 -6.23
CA THR A 64 8.32 -24.09 -7.23
C THR A 64 7.92 -22.64 -7.12
N LYS A 65 8.43 -21.81 -8.05
CA LYS A 65 8.01 -20.43 -8.23
C LYS A 65 6.50 -20.50 -8.47
N LYS A 66 5.70 -20.38 -7.40
CA LYS A 66 4.25 -20.32 -7.50
C LYS A 66 3.96 -19.18 -8.45
N ALA A 67 3.26 -19.47 -9.54
CA ALA A 67 2.83 -18.45 -10.47
C ALA A 67 2.16 -17.32 -9.66
N PRO A 68 2.41 -16.05 -10.02
CA PRO A 68 1.80 -14.93 -9.31
C PRO A 68 0.29 -15.14 -9.25
N ALA A 69 -0.28 -15.00 -8.05
CA ALA A 69 -1.70 -15.20 -7.85
C ALA A 69 -2.48 -14.24 -8.78
N ARG A 70 -3.38 -14.79 -9.57
CA ARG A 70 -4.23 -14.02 -10.48
C ARG A 70 -5.08 -13.04 -9.68
N LYS A 71 -5.23 -11.82 -10.19
CA LYS A 71 -6.10 -10.81 -9.57
C LYS A 71 -7.55 -11.28 -9.68
N TYR A 72 -8.36 -10.96 -8.66
CA TYR A 72 -9.79 -11.21 -8.65
C TYR A 72 -10.53 -10.19 -7.78
N TYR A 73 -11.84 -10.09 -7.97
CA TYR A 73 -12.75 -9.53 -6.98
C TYR A 73 -13.84 -10.55 -6.61
N LEU A 74 -14.55 -10.28 -5.51
CA LEU A 74 -15.56 -11.18 -4.96
C LEU A 74 -16.95 -10.64 -5.27
N MET A 75 -17.89 -11.53 -5.56
CA MET A 75 -19.31 -11.23 -5.63
C MET A 75 -20.10 -12.11 -4.67
N ASN A 76 -21.18 -11.58 -4.11
CA ASN A 76 -22.15 -12.36 -3.32
C ASN A 76 -23.19 -13.06 -4.23
N ARG A 77 -24.21 -13.66 -3.62
CA ARG A 77 -25.28 -14.36 -4.37
C ARG A 77 -26.12 -13.45 -5.26
N ASP A 78 -26.20 -12.17 -4.90
CA ASP A 78 -26.99 -11.14 -5.57
C ASP A 78 -26.15 -10.40 -6.63
N SER A 79 -24.98 -10.96 -7.00
CA SER A 79 -24.03 -10.40 -7.96
C SER A 79 -23.45 -9.03 -7.57
N GLN A 80 -23.49 -8.70 -6.28
CA GLN A 80 -22.91 -7.47 -5.74
C GLN A 80 -21.45 -7.69 -5.35
N ARG A 81 -20.58 -6.75 -5.69
CA ARG A 81 -19.16 -6.79 -5.35
C ARG A 81 -18.94 -6.64 -3.84
N ILE A 82 -18.11 -7.53 -3.31
CA ILE A 82 -17.73 -7.58 -1.89
C ILE A 82 -16.26 -7.24 -1.74
N ASP A 83 -15.97 -6.40 -0.75
CA ASP A 83 -14.62 -6.06 -0.35
C ASP A 83 -14.03 -7.13 0.57
N GLU A 84 -12.98 -7.81 0.09
CA GLU A 84 -12.27 -8.83 0.88
C GLU A 84 -11.74 -8.25 2.20
N PRO A 85 -12.04 -8.84 3.38
CA PRO A 85 -11.58 -8.30 4.67
C PRO A 85 -10.07 -8.02 4.68
N LEU A 86 -9.69 -6.81 5.10
CA LEU A 86 -8.28 -6.45 5.21
C LEU A 86 -7.73 -6.88 6.58
N PRO A 87 -6.45 -7.26 6.65
CA PRO A 87 -5.78 -7.48 7.94
C PRO A 87 -5.93 -6.27 8.85
N ARG A 88 -6.00 -6.51 10.17
CA ARG A 88 -5.88 -5.41 11.14
C ARG A 88 -4.49 -4.79 11.00
N VAL A 89 -4.46 -3.47 11.09
CA VAL A 89 -3.22 -2.69 11.05
C VAL A 89 -2.68 -2.56 12.47
N ASP A 90 -1.38 -2.74 12.64
CA ASP A 90 -0.68 -2.43 13.89
C ASP A 90 -0.76 -0.91 14.16
N PRO A 91 -1.21 -0.47 15.34
CA PRO A 91 -1.26 0.95 15.71
C PRO A 91 0.06 1.71 15.49
N ALA A 92 1.22 1.07 15.67
CA ALA A 92 2.52 1.69 15.42
C ALA A 92 2.75 1.97 13.93
N VAL A 93 2.29 1.07 13.04
CA VAL A 93 2.34 1.26 11.58
C VAL A 93 1.39 2.38 11.18
N ASP A 94 0.17 2.41 11.72
CA ASP A 94 -0.79 3.47 11.45
C ASP A 94 -0.26 4.83 11.87
N LYS A 95 0.34 4.92 13.07
CA LYS A 95 0.99 6.15 13.54
C LYS A 95 2.12 6.59 12.61
N ARG A 96 3.03 5.68 12.25
CA ARG A 96 4.15 5.99 11.33
C ARG A 96 3.65 6.49 9.97
N PHE A 97 2.61 5.85 9.44
CA PHE A 97 1.99 6.24 8.19
C PHE A 97 1.41 7.65 8.25
N HIS A 98 0.71 7.99 9.34
CA HIS A 98 0.21 9.34 9.58
C HIS A 98 1.33 10.37 9.73
N ASP A 99 2.38 10.05 10.49
CA ASP A 99 3.54 10.93 10.67
C ASP A 99 4.23 11.24 9.33
N ARG A 100 4.34 10.25 8.44
CA ARG A 100 4.82 10.46 7.05
C ARG A 100 3.86 11.30 6.23
N MET A 101 2.57 11.00 6.27
CA MET A 101 1.55 11.76 5.54
C MET A 101 1.53 13.24 5.94
N SER A 102 1.78 13.56 7.22
CA SER A 102 1.87 14.94 7.71
C SER A 102 3.12 15.68 7.22
N LYS A 103 4.20 14.97 6.92
CA LYS A 103 5.47 15.56 6.46
C LYS A 103 5.56 15.66 4.94
N GLU A 104 5.16 14.60 4.25
CA GLU A 104 5.30 14.45 2.79
C GLU A 104 4.04 14.88 2.04
N GLY A 105 2.87 14.79 2.67
CA GLY A 105 1.57 15.00 2.06
C GLY A 105 0.76 13.71 1.88
N LYS A 106 -0.43 13.83 1.28
CA LYS A 106 -1.33 12.68 1.05
C LYS A 106 -0.79 11.79 -0.07
N PHE A 107 -0.65 10.49 0.21
CA PHE A 107 -0.20 9.49 -0.75
C PHE A 107 -1.24 9.21 -1.85
N CYS A 108 -0.77 9.07 -3.09
CA CYS A 108 -1.63 8.77 -4.23
C CYS A 108 -2.08 7.30 -4.24
N ASN A 109 -3.38 7.05 -4.16
CA ASN A 109 -3.93 5.69 -4.22
C ASN A 109 -3.54 4.95 -5.49
N ASN A 110 -3.66 5.59 -6.65
CA ASN A 110 -3.33 4.99 -7.95
C ASN A 110 -1.85 4.58 -8.04
N TYR A 111 -0.94 5.49 -7.68
CA TYR A 111 0.49 5.20 -7.73
C TYR A 111 0.91 4.10 -6.74
N HIS A 112 0.41 4.12 -5.51
CA HIS A 112 0.85 3.20 -4.47
C HIS A 112 0.12 1.85 -4.50
N LEU A 113 -1.18 1.80 -4.82
CA LEU A 113 -1.97 0.56 -4.81
C LEU A 113 -1.99 -0.13 -6.17
N ASN A 114 -2.04 0.64 -7.26
CA ASN A 114 -2.10 0.08 -8.62
C ASN A 114 -0.75 0.12 -9.34
N ASN A 115 0.29 0.69 -8.72
CA ASN A 115 1.60 0.91 -9.31
C ASN A 115 1.55 1.73 -10.62
N ALA A 116 0.48 2.52 -10.81
CA ALA A 116 0.29 3.33 -11.99
C ALA A 116 -0.57 4.55 -11.64
N CYS A 117 -0.08 5.76 -11.93
CA CYS A 117 -0.87 6.98 -11.93
C CYS A 117 -0.68 7.66 -13.27
N ARG A 118 -1.79 7.94 -13.97
CA ARG A 118 -1.77 8.55 -15.32
C ARG A 118 -1.89 10.07 -15.29
N ASN A 119 -2.12 10.66 -14.12
CA ASN A 119 -2.18 12.11 -13.98
C ASN A 119 -0.75 12.68 -13.88
N PRO A 120 -0.25 13.43 -14.88
CA PRO A 120 1.09 14.02 -14.83
C PRO A 120 1.22 15.09 -13.75
N GLU A 121 0.12 15.77 -13.41
CA GLU A 121 0.06 16.82 -12.39
C GLU A 121 -0.67 16.32 -11.15
N CYS A 122 -0.38 15.08 -10.72
CA CYS A 122 -1.01 14.51 -9.54
C CYS A 122 -0.57 15.29 -8.28
N PRO A 123 -1.51 15.90 -7.51
CA PRO A 123 -1.16 16.65 -6.30
C PRO A 123 -0.82 15.74 -5.11
N PHE A 124 -0.90 14.43 -5.29
CA PHE A 124 -0.64 13.43 -4.26
C PHE A 124 0.77 12.85 -4.41
N VAL A 125 1.34 12.42 -3.29
CA VAL A 125 2.72 11.91 -3.23
C VAL A 125 2.85 10.64 -4.07
N HIS A 126 3.83 10.64 -4.99
CA HIS A 126 4.29 9.51 -5.81
C HIS A 126 5.70 9.02 -5.41
N GLY A 127 6.25 9.49 -4.29
CA GLY A 127 7.66 9.28 -3.94
C GLY A 127 8.03 7.84 -3.58
N GLU A 128 8.72 7.68 -2.45
CA GLU A 128 9.17 6.37 -1.97
C GLU A 128 8.00 5.37 -1.87
N LYS A 129 8.25 4.12 -2.25
CA LYS A 129 7.23 3.06 -2.13
C LYS A 129 6.90 2.84 -0.66
N LEU A 130 5.60 2.76 -0.38
CA LEU A 130 5.10 2.38 0.93
C LEU A 130 5.49 0.94 1.24
N SER A 131 5.83 0.67 2.49
CA SER A 131 6.04 -0.70 2.96
C SER A 131 4.75 -1.53 2.83
N PRO A 132 4.84 -2.87 2.79
CA PRO A 132 3.65 -3.73 2.72
C PRO A 132 2.60 -3.43 3.80
N SER A 133 3.04 -3.11 5.02
CA SER A 133 2.15 -2.77 6.12
C SER A 133 1.47 -1.40 5.91
N GLU A 134 2.19 -0.40 5.40
CA GLU A 134 1.62 0.91 5.05
C GLU A 134 0.65 0.84 3.86
N LEU A 135 0.91 -0.05 2.89
CA LEU A 135 -0.03 -0.29 1.80
C LEU A 135 -1.38 -0.81 2.30
N VAL A 136 -1.40 -1.63 3.36
CA VAL A 136 -2.65 -2.06 4.01
C VAL A 136 -3.37 -0.85 4.64
N VAL A 137 -2.65 0.06 5.30
CA VAL A 137 -3.23 1.30 5.84
C VAL A 137 -3.86 2.14 4.74
N LEU A 138 -3.13 2.37 3.64
CA LEU A 138 -3.62 3.12 2.50
C LEU A 138 -4.85 2.46 1.87
N LYS A 139 -4.85 1.13 1.74
CA LYS A 139 -5.99 0.36 1.22
C LYS A 139 -7.20 0.43 2.14
N GLN A 140 -7.02 0.36 3.47
CA GLN A 140 -8.11 0.53 4.44
C GLN A 140 -8.73 1.93 4.38
N LYS A 141 -7.90 2.98 4.26
CA LYS A 141 -8.36 4.37 4.07
C LYS A 141 -9.09 4.53 2.74
N SER A 142 -8.54 3.97 1.66
CA SER A 142 -9.13 4.02 0.32
C SER A 142 -10.53 3.40 0.28
N ARG A 143 -10.73 2.29 0.98
CA ARG A 143 -12.06 1.66 1.13
C ARG A 143 -13.05 2.42 1.99
N GLY A 144 -12.62 3.50 2.66
CA GLY A 144 -13.53 4.46 3.29
C GLY A 144 -14.17 5.46 2.32
N ILE A 145 -13.77 5.44 1.04
CA ILE A 145 -14.32 6.26 -0.03
C ILE A 145 -15.25 5.39 -0.86
N LEU A 146 -16.52 5.78 -0.99
CA LEU A 146 -17.49 5.04 -1.79
C LEU A 146 -17.06 5.06 -3.27
N CYS A 147 -17.02 3.88 -3.89
CA CYS A 147 -16.83 3.74 -5.32
C CYS A 147 -18.02 4.35 -6.08
N SER A 148 -17.76 5.09 -7.15
CA SER A 148 -18.81 5.70 -7.98
C SER A 148 -19.75 4.66 -8.60
N MET A 149 -19.25 3.44 -8.83
CA MET A 149 -20.04 2.30 -9.34
C MET A 149 -20.61 1.42 -8.22
N GLY A 150 -20.37 1.74 -6.94
CA GLY A 150 -20.87 0.97 -5.81
C GLY A 150 -20.57 -0.54 -5.91
N SER A 151 -21.54 -1.36 -5.55
CA SER A 151 -21.47 -2.82 -5.68
C SER A 151 -21.33 -3.34 -7.11
N ASP A 152 -21.60 -2.51 -8.12
CA ASP A 152 -21.63 -2.95 -9.53
C ASP A 152 -20.26 -2.72 -10.21
N CYS A 153 -19.27 -2.26 -9.45
CA CYS A 153 -17.92 -1.99 -9.96
C CYS A 153 -17.24 -3.28 -10.46
N VAL A 154 -16.89 -3.33 -11.74
CA VAL A 154 -16.16 -4.45 -12.35
C VAL A 154 -14.64 -4.23 -12.46
N ASP A 155 -14.14 -3.05 -12.06
CA ASP A 155 -12.70 -2.76 -12.14
C ASP A 155 -11.92 -3.56 -11.09
N ILE A 156 -11.16 -4.54 -11.56
CA ILE A 156 -10.36 -5.43 -10.72
C ILE A 156 -9.27 -4.70 -9.89
N ASN A 157 -8.86 -3.50 -10.32
CA ASN A 157 -7.88 -2.66 -9.63
C ASN A 157 -8.54 -1.55 -8.79
N CYS A 158 -9.86 -1.58 -8.60
CA CYS A 158 -10.55 -0.61 -7.76
C CYS A 158 -10.08 -0.75 -6.30
N PHE A 159 -9.66 0.38 -5.72
CA PHE A 159 -9.23 0.50 -4.33
C PHE A 159 -10.29 1.12 -3.41
N SER A 160 -11.35 1.68 -3.99
CA SER A 160 -12.48 2.28 -3.26
C SER A 160 -13.33 1.21 -2.59
N GLY A 161 -14.19 1.64 -1.67
CA GLY A 161 -15.12 0.75 -0.97
C GLY A 161 -16.39 0.53 -1.79
N HIS A 162 -16.90 -0.70 -1.79
CA HIS A 162 -18.12 -1.10 -2.51
C HIS A 162 -19.30 -1.32 -1.56
N HIS A 163 -19.04 -1.43 -0.25
CA HIS A 163 -20.05 -1.44 0.80
C HIS A 163 -19.50 -0.86 2.10
N CYS A 164 -20.38 -0.56 3.05
CA CYS A 164 -19.94 -0.10 4.37
C CYS A 164 -19.15 -1.22 5.07
N ARG A 165 -18.04 -0.86 5.74
CA ARG A 165 -17.27 -1.82 6.54
C ARG A 165 -18.05 -2.40 7.73
N TRP A 166 -19.04 -1.66 8.22
CA TRP A 166 -19.91 -2.05 9.33
C TRP A 166 -21.25 -2.61 8.85
N LEU A 167 -21.53 -2.60 7.54
CA LEU A 167 -22.77 -3.13 6.95
C LEU A 167 -24.00 -2.62 7.73
N ARG A 168 -24.85 -3.54 8.21
CA ARG A 168 -26.06 -3.26 9.00
C ARG A 168 -25.76 -2.76 10.42
N ASP A 169 -24.56 -3.02 10.93
CA ASP A 169 -24.11 -2.58 12.26
C ASP A 169 -23.54 -1.14 12.23
N CYS A 170 -23.65 -0.44 11.09
CA CYS A 170 -23.21 0.93 10.97
C CYS A 170 -24.09 1.88 11.81
N THR A 171 -23.49 2.59 12.76
CA THR A 171 -24.18 3.55 13.63
C THR A 171 -23.96 5.01 13.23
N HIS A 172 -23.28 5.26 12.10
CA HIS A 172 -23.03 6.61 11.62
C HIS A 172 -24.28 7.22 10.97
N SER A 173 -24.76 8.32 11.53
CA SER A 173 -25.94 9.05 11.03
C SER A 173 -25.79 9.58 9.60
N TYR A 174 -24.58 9.97 9.21
CA TYR A 174 -24.24 10.43 7.86
C TYR A 174 -23.18 9.52 7.24
N CYS A 175 -23.51 8.24 7.10
CA CYS A 175 -22.62 7.28 6.47
C CYS A 175 -22.54 7.53 4.97
N ARG A 176 -21.32 7.63 4.43
CA ARG A 176 -21.10 7.74 2.97
C ARG A 176 -21.58 6.51 2.18
N PHE A 177 -21.95 5.44 2.87
CA PHE A 177 -22.39 4.17 2.32
C PHE A 177 -23.85 3.86 2.69
N GLU A 178 -24.70 4.88 2.92
CA GLU A 178 -26.09 4.74 3.38
C GLU A 178 -26.93 3.76 2.53
N GLY A 179 -26.67 3.66 1.22
CA GLY A 179 -27.31 2.68 0.31
C GLY A 179 -26.69 1.28 0.28
N TYR A 180 -25.58 1.06 0.98
CA TYR A 180 -24.77 -0.18 0.91
C TYR A 180 -24.58 -0.84 2.29
N HIS A 181 -25.51 -0.63 3.21
CA HIS A 181 -25.53 -1.31 4.51
C HIS A 181 -26.11 -2.72 4.44
N ASN A 182 -27.00 -2.97 3.48
CA ASN A 182 -27.74 -4.23 3.36
C ASN A 182 -27.10 -5.27 2.44
N ILE A 183 -25.82 -5.07 2.08
CA ILE A 183 -25.05 -5.99 1.24
C ILE A 183 -24.71 -7.27 2.01
N ASP A 184 -25.02 -8.44 1.45
CA ASP A 184 -24.54 -9.73 1.96
C ASP A 184 -23.03 -9.83 1.72
N ASN A 185 -22.23 -9.83 2.78
CA ASN A 185 -20.77 -9.90 2.69
C ASN A 185 -20.23 -11.33 2.51
N LYS A 186 -21.10 -12.32 2.31
CA LYS A 186 -20.69 -13.70 2.06
C LYS A 186 -20.28 -13.87 0.58
N PRO A 187 -18.99 -14.07 0.28
CA PRO A 187 -18.55 -14.18 -1.10
C PRO A 187 -18.93 -15.56 -1.68
N ARG A 188 -19.47 -15.57 -2.90
CA ARG A 188 -19.94 -16.77 -3.61
C ARG A 188 -19.16 -17.03 -4.89
N VAL A 189 -18.73 -15.96 -5.56
CA VAL A 189 -18.03 -16.04 -6.84
C VAL A 189 -16.74 -15.22 -6.77
N LYS A 190 -15.64 -15.77 -7.30
CA LYS A 190 -14.44 -15.04 -7.68
C LYS A 190 -14.52 -14.71 -9.17
N VAL A 191 -14.37 -13.43 -9.51
CA VAL A 191 -14.26 -12.97 -10.90
C VAL A 191 -12.81 -12.55 -11.14
N PHE A 192 -12.16 -13.15 -12.13
CA PHE A 192 -10.75 -12.90 -12.46
C PHE A 192 -10.58 -11.79 -13.51
N ASP A 193 -9.33 -11.39 -13.74
CA ASP A 193 -8.93 -10.36 -14.71
C ASP A 193 -9.31 -10.64 -16.16
N ASP A 194 -9.37 -11.90 -16.56
CA ASP A 194 -9.81 -12.34 -17.89
C ASP A 194 -11.35 -12.48 -18.00
N GLY A 195 -12.09 -12.11 -16.96
CA GLY A 195 -13.55 -12.24 -16.89
C GLY A 195 -14.03 -13.65 -16.54
N THR A 196 -13.14 -14.63 -16.37
CA THR A 196 -13.55 -15.97 -15.93
C THR A 196 -14.07 -15.92 -14.49
N MET A 197 -15.06 -16.77 -14.20
CA MET A 197 -15.70 -16.84 -12.90
C MET A 197 -15.48 -18.21 -12.25
N LYS A 198 -15.20 -18.21 -10.95
CA LYS A 198 -15.13 -19.43 -10.13
C LYS A 198 -16.09 -19.34 -8.96
N ILE A 199 -17.04 -20.27 -8.91
CA ILE A 199 -17.90 -20.45 -7.74
C ILE A 199 -17.05 -20.99 -6.60
N ILE A 200 -17.04 -20.28 -5.47
CA ILE A 200 -16.25 -20.62 -4.28
C ILE A 200 -17.09 -21.11 -3.10
N ASP A 201 -18.40 -20.84 -3.10
CA ASP A 201 -19.34 -21.38 -2.13
C ASP A 201 -20.66 -21.71 -2.82
N LYS A 202 -20.96 -23.01 -2.92
CA LYS A 202 -22.21 -23.50 -3.53
C LYS A 202 -23.34 -23.32 -2.51
N LEU A 203 -24.53 -22.96 -2.99
CA LEU A 203 -25.73 -22.85 -2.14
C LEU A 203 -26.04 -24.17 -1.46
#